data_AF-K2DZ47-F1
#
_entry.id   AF-K2DZ47-F1
#
_cell.length_a   1.000
_cell.length_b   1.000
_cell.length_c   1.000
_cell.angle_alpha   90.00
_cell.angle_beta   90.00
_cell.angle_gamma   90.00
#
_symmetry.space_group_name_H-M   'P 1'
#
loop_
_entity.id
_entity.type
_entity.pdbx_description
1 polymer ?
#
loop_
_entity_poly.entity_id
_entity_poly.type
_entity_poly.pdbx_seq_one_letter_code
_entity_poly.pdbx_strand_id
1 'polypeptide(L)'
;MPTIDCYLLSPVHIQEKIDRMIPPVIFEKKIYVIKEKKLFELLTKIGLFQQYNQTIRERGYEHTHKWLNSKELLNEGVLENISQYWINDVDIRKITDYNVFQKDLNNNPFISRQCIKDVFKKALLYKYIQGRTAEFNDFVGKELNSIEQELSCIKNMSTYNTRQTSYRQNIFKSILESFLVNIDKSLSEDLQSLENLDVSIDMPIKLENLCLHRVGNLSGYKNSKFQVTDITQQECLKQNTSIKMNITFNKCVAGKCIDSQYLEYILNQVKTLVCDKFSFDKNYIIRVLMDNNVDPGILNALNVVNGCIKNIENINDQIIDSSHNITTMENTRKGSLKEIQLINYYNSAISDVNFLICSNCDLNQLISILCMEKSNIDKLNELLCGKNNKIESDLVKVSLEKGNIPYSPIGFAKVSY
;
A
#
# COMPACT_ATOMS: atom_id res chain seq x y z
N MET A 1 5.81 -9.93 -28.93
CA MET A 1 5.80 -9.01 -27.78
C MET A 1 4.74 -9.51 -26.84
N PRO A 2 5.09 -10.05 -25.66
CA PRO A 2 4.09 -10.46 -24.70
C PRO A 2 3.33 -9.24 -24.17
N THR A 3 2.03 -9.40 -24.08
CA THR A 3 1.12 -8.48 -23.40
C THR A 3 0.78 -9.05 -22.04
N ILE A 4 0.79 -8.21 -21.02
CA ILE A 4 0.34 -8.55 -19.67
C ILE A 4 -0.90 -7.73 -19.38
N ASP A 5 -2.03 -8.40 -19.18
CA ASP A 5 -3.24 -7.78 -18.67
C ASP A 5 -3.26 -7.89 -17.14
N CYS A 6 -3.25 -6.73 -16.49
CA CYS A 6 -3.27 -6.58 -15.04
C CYS A 6 -4.64 -6.08 -14.57
N TYR A 7 -5.34 -6.92 -13.79
CA TYR A 7 -6.62 -6.56 -13.18
C TYR A 7 -6.44 -6.20 -11.71
N LEU A 8 -6.70 -4.94 -11.35
CA LEU A 8 -6.56 -4.49 -9.96
C LEU A 8 -7.64 -5.15 -9.09
N LEU A 9 -7.26 -5.95 -8.10
CA LEU A 9 -8.19 -6.62 -7.18
C LEU A 9 -8.50 -5.78 -5.93
N SER A 10 -7.70 -4.75 -5.69
CA SER A 10 -7.84 -3.81 -4.58
C SER A 10 -7.49 -2.40 -5.05
N PRO A 11 -7.89 -1.36 -4.29
CA PRO A 11 -7.47 -0.01 -4.59
C PRO A 11 -5.95 0.15 -4.53
N VAL A 12 -5.38 0.90 -5.47
CA VAL A 12 -3.93 1.05 -5.61
C VAL A 12 -3.52 2.50 -5.46
N HIS A 13 -2.63 2.79 -4.52
CA HIS A 13 -2.01 4.09 -4.36
C HIS A 13 -0.53 4.06 -4.78
N ILE A 14 -0.15 4.94 -5.71
CA ILE A 14 1.24 5.27 -6.00
C ILE A 14 1.41 6.75 -5.73
N GLN A 15 2.14 7.08 -4.67
CA GLN A 15 2.22 8.44 -4.19
C GLN A 15 3.00 9.35 -5.16
N GLU A 16 2.38 10.46 -5.52
CA GLU A 16 3.08 11.58 -6.15
C GLU A 16 3.69 12.47 -5.07
N LYS A 17 4.99 12.76 -5.18
CA LYS A 17 5.65 13.75 -4.30
C LYS A 17 5.38 15.15 -4.83
N ILE A 18 4.19 15.68 -4.56
CA ILE A 18 3.84 17.07 -4.83
C ILE A 18 3.48 17.76 -3.54
N ASP A 19 4.19 18.84 -3.24
CA ASP A 19 3.80 19.78 -2.21
C ASP A 19 2.74 20.73 -2.78
N ARG A 20 1.48 20.51 -2.38
CA ARG A 20 0.38 21.41 -2.73
C ARG A 20 0.21 22.44 -1.63
N MET A 21 0.05 23.70 -2.03
CA MET A 21 -0.26 24.76 -1.08
C MET A 21 -1.71 24.65 -0.63
N ILE A 22 -2.64 24.53 -1.58
CA ILE A 22 -4.08 24.49 -1.27
C ILE A 22 -4.52 23.04 -1.09
N PRO A 23 -5.07 22.66 0.09
CA PRO A 23 -5.65 21.35 0.26
C PRO A 23 -6.92 21.19 -0.58
N PRO A 24 -7.28 19.96 -0.98
CA PRO A 24 -8.48 19.75 -1.77
C PRO A 24 -9.75 20.21 -1.03
N VAL A 25 -10.72 20.70 -1.79
CA VAL A 25 -11.99 21.22 -1.27
C VAL A 25 -13.06 20.14 -1.44
N ILE A 26 -13.76 19.79 -0.36
CA ILE A 26 -14.92 18.89 -0.43
C ILE A 26 -16.19 19.72 -0.58
N PHE A 27 -17.00 19.38 -1.59
CA PHE A 27 -18.34 19.94 -1.79
C PHE A 27 -19.24 18.89 -2.47
N GLU A 28 -20.46 18.69 -1.96
CA GLU A 28 -21.46 17.76 -2.51
C GLU A 28 -20.92 16.37 -2.91
N LYS A 29 -20.20 15.70 -1.99
CA LYS A 29 -19.57 14.38 -2.19
C LYS A 29 -18.53 14.33 -3.32
N LYS A 30 -18.05 15.47 -3.81
CA LYS A 30 -16.90 15.57 -4.70
C LYS A 30 -15.71 16.14 -3.95
N ILE A 31 -14.52 15.68 -4.31
CA ILE A 31 -13.26 16.33 -3.96
C ILE A 31 -12.74 17.09 -5.15
N TYR A 32 -12.54 18.37 -4.96
CA TYR A 32 -12.02 19.31 -5.94
C TYR A 32 -10.56 19.59 -5.64
N VAL A 33 -9.69 19.19 -6.57
CA VAL A 33 -8.27 19.52 -6.50
C VAL A 33 -8.07 20.87 -7.17
N ILE A 34 -7.84 21.88 -6.34
CA ILE A 34 -7.76 23.27 -6.79
C ILE A 34 -6.45 23.49 -7.55
N LYS A 35 -6.54 24.13 -8.73
CA LYS A 35 -5.38 24.64 -9.46
C LYS A 35 -5.16 26.09 -9.04
N GLU A 36 -4.10 26.37 -8.28
CA GLU A 36 -3.84 27.67 -7.65
C GLU A 36 -3.88 28.81 -8.66
N LYS A 37 -3.25 28.62 -9.82
CA LYS A 37 -3.25 29.61 -10.90
C LYS A 37 -4.68 29.98 -11.33
N LYS A 38 -5.57 29.00 -11.50
CA LYS A 38 -6.97 29.26 -11.90
C LYS A 38 -7.75 29.96 -10.79
N LEU A 39 -7.53 29.56 -9.54
CA LEU A 39 -8.14 30.26 -8.40
C LEU A 39 -7.68 31.72 -8.38
N PHE A 40 -6.38 32.00 -8.47
CA PHE A 40 -5.86 33.37 -8.40
C PHE A 40 -6.32 34.23 -9.59
N GLU A 41 -6.39 33.65 -10.79
CA GLU A 41 -6.99 34.32 -11.95
C GLU A 41 -8.46 34.68 -11.72
N LEU A 42 -9.26 33.75 -11.19
CA LEU A 42 -10.66 34.03 -10.83
C LEU A 42 -10.76 35.14 -9.78
N LEU A 43 -10.01 35.01 -8.68
CA LEU A 43 -10.03 35.96 -7.56
C LEU A 43 -9.60 37.37 -7.98
N THR A 44 -8.65 37.47 -8.92
CA THR A 44 -8.20 38.74 -9.48
C THR A 44 -9.32 39.36 -10.33
N LYS A 45 -9.96 38.55 -11.20
CA LYS A 45 -11.08 39.01 -12.05
C LYS A 45 -12.26 39.54 -11.24
N ILE A 46 -12.57 38.93 -10.10
CA ILE A 46 -13.69 39.35 -9.24
C ILE A 46 -13.28 40.33 -8.13
N GLY A 47 -12.03 40.82 -8.12
CA GLY A 47 -11.56 41.83 -7.16
C GLY A 47 -11.37 41.34 -5.72
N LEU A 48 -11.31 40.02 -5.47
CA LEU A 48 -11.17 39.44 -4.12
C LEU A 48 -9.77 38.93 -3.78
N PHE A 49 -8.82 38.99 -4.72
CA PHE A 49 -7.47 38.44 -4.55
C PHE A 49 -6.71 39.01 -3.35
N GLN A 50 -6.75 40.32 -3.11
CA GLN A 50 -6.04 40.94 -1.98
C GLN A 50 -6.58 40.45 -0.63
N GLN A 51 -7.92 40.34 -0.49
CA GLN A 51 -8.56 39.83 0.72
C GLN A 51 -8.22 38.36 0.98
N TYR A 52 -8.19 37.55 -0.09
CA TYR A 52 -7.77 36.15 0.00
C TYR A 52 -6.31 36.03 0.48
N ASN A 53 -5.39 36.73 -0.19
CA ASN A 53 -3.97 36.69 0.15
C ASN A 53 -3.69 37.11 1.59
N GLN A 54 -4.36 38.16 2.07
CA GLN A 54 -4.21 38.57 3.46
C GLN A 54 -4.68 37.47 4.42
N THR A 55 -5.85 36.88 4.16
CA THR A 55 -6.41 35.82 5.01
C THR A 55 -5.49 34.60 5.07
N ILE A 56 -4.98 34.15 3.91
CA ILE A 56 -4.12 32.97 3.85
C ILE A 56 -2.75 33.22 4.48
N ARG A 57 -2.19 34.44 4.38
CA ARG A 57 -0.95 34.79 5.10
C ARG A 57 -1.12 34.71 6.61
N GLU A 58 -2.28 35.10 7.13
CA GLU A 58 -2.58 35.07 8.57
C GLU A 58 -2.98 33.67 9.07
N ARG A 59 -3.67 32.88 8.24
CA ARG A 59 -4.36 31.65 8.68
C ARG A 59 -3.95 30.36 7.96
N GLY A 60 -3.03 30.44 7.01
CA GLY A 60 -2.61 29.31 6.18
C GLY A 60 -3.61 28.93 5.09
N TYR A 61 -3.13 28.13 4.13
CA TYR A 61 -3.91 27.66 2.98
C TYR A 61 -4.99 26.65 3.35
N GLU A 62 -4.90 26.01 4.52
CA GLU A 62 -5.95 25.18 5.09
C GLU A 62 -7.28 25.93 5.30
N HIS A 63 -7.25 27.27 5.29
CA HIS A 63 -8.43 28.11 5.44
C HIS A 63 -9.20 28.35 4.12
N THR A 64 -8.69 27.90 2.97
CA THR A 64 -9.29 28.16 1.65
C THR A 64 -10.76 27.72 1.58
N HIS A 65 -11.11 26.52 2.07
CA HIS A 65 -12.50 26.02 2.06
C HIS A 65 -13.46 26.98 2.79
N LYS A 66 -13.11 27.36 4.03
CA LYS A 66 -13.91 28.27 4.85
C LYS A 66 -14.03 29.66 4.23
N TRP A 67 -12.96 30.15 3.60
CA TRP A 67 -12.94 31.44 2.94
C TRP A 67 -13.81 31.45 1.67
N LEU A 68 -13.75 30.41 0.84
CA LEU A 68 -14.64 30.27 -0.33
C LEU A 68 -16.11 30.27 0.10
N ASN A 69 -16.43 29.58 1.21
CA ASN A 69 -17.77 29.57 1.76
C ASN A 69 -18.23 30.96 2.25
N SER A 70 -17.37 31.71 2.95
CA SER A 70 -17.72 33.04 3.47
C SER A 70 -17.87 34.12 2.39
N LYS A 71 -17.41 33.82 1.17
CA LYS A 71 -17.54 34.69 -0.01
C LYS A 71 -18.58 34.18 -1.01
N GLU A 72 -19.38 33.17 -0.64
CA GLU A 72 -20.40 32.56 -1.51
C GLU A 72 -19.81 31.96 -2.81
N LEU A 73 -18.51 31.63 -2.79
CA LEU A 73 -17.79 31.01 -3.91
C LEU A 73 -17.71 29.48 -3.79
N LEU A 74 -18.24 28.90 -2.72
CA LEU A 74 -18.29 27.46 -2.52
C LEU A 74 -19.53 26.86 -3.24
N ASN A 75 -19.44 26.73 -4.56
CA ASN A 75 -20.45 26.08 -5.39
C ASN A 75 -19.78 25.28 -6.52
N GLU A 76 -20.51 24.33 -7.10
CA GLU A 76 -19.99 23.40 -8.11
C GLU A 76 -19.40 24.11 -9.33
N GLY A 77 -20.10 25.08 -9.91
CA GLY A 77 -19.62 25.80 -11.11
C GLY A 77 -18.30 26.56 -10.88
N VAL A 78 -18.15 27.21 -9.73
CA VAL A 78 -16.87 27.86 -9.36
C VAL A 78 -15.78 26.81 -9.15
N LEU A 79 -16.07 25.75 -8.38
CA LEU A 79 -15.11 24.72 -8.04
C LEU A 79 -14.63 23.95 -9.27
N GLU A 80 -15.52 23.54 -10.18
CA GLU A 80 -15.16 22.90 -11.45
C GLU A 80 -14.27 23.79 -12.30
N ASN A 81 -14.57 25.10 -12.37
CA ASN A 81 -13.77 26.05 -13.13
C ASN A 81 -12.34 26.17 -12.58
N ILE A 82 -12.18 26.31 -11.26
CA ILE A 82 -10.85 26.49 -10.63
C ILE A 82 -10.09 25.19 -10.38
N SER A 83 -10.73 24.03 -10.55
CA SER A 83 -10.11 22.74 -10.32
C SER A 83 -9.19 22.31 -11.47
N GLN A 84 -8.17 21.52 -11.11
CA GLN A 84 -7.37 20.73 -12.03
C GLN A 84 -8.12 19.46 -12.45
N TYR A 85 -8.75 18.80 -11.49
CA TYR A 85 -9.65 17.65 -11.65
C TYR A 85 -10.49 17.51 -10.37
N TRP A 86 -11.48 16.61 -10.41
CA TRP A 86 -12.25 16.24 -9.22
C TRP A 86 -12.50 14.72 -9.18
N ILE A 87 -12.76 14.23 -7.97
CA ILE A 87 -13.09 12.82 -7.70
C ILE A 87 -14.53 12.78 -7.16
N ASN A 88 -15.35 11.91 -7.73
CA ASN A 88 -16.76 11.74 -7.36
C ASN A 88 -16.94 10.76 -6.19
N ASP A 89 -18.15 10.76 -5.62
CA ASP A 89 -18.64 9.79 -4.63
C ASP A 89 -17.78 9.62 -3.38
N VAL A 90 -17.24 10.73 -2.89
CA VAL A 90 -16.41 10.78 -1.70
C VAL A 90 -17.28 10.80 -0.44
N ASP A 91 -17.08 9.82 0.44
CA ASP A 91 -17.79 9.69 1.72
C ASP A 91 -17.02 10.30 2.91
N ILE A 92 -16.27 11.38 2.66
CA ILE A 92 -15.38 12.02 3.64
C ILE A 92 -15.83 13.46 3.84
N ARG A 93 -15.96 13.87 5.11
CA ARG A 93 -16.40 15.23 5.49
C ARG A 93 -15.25 16.23 5.61
N LYS A 94 -14.03 15.75 5.87
CA LYS A 94 -12.83 16.57 6.07
C LYS A 94 -11.59 15.79 5.66
N ILE A 95 -10.67 16.47 4.97
CA ILE A 95 -9.33 15.98 4.67
C ILE A 95 -8.37 16.52 5.73
N THR A 96 -7.60 15.63 6.33
CA THR A 96 -6.56 15.98 7.32
C THR A 96 -5.17 15.72 6.79
N ASP A 97 -5.00 14.65 6.01
CA ASP A 97 -3.73 14.28 5.39
C ASP A 97 -4.03 13.64 4.03
N TYR A 98 -3.52 14.24 2.95
CA TYR A 98 -3.93 13.94 1.58
C TYR A 98 -2.75 13.52 0.71
N ASN A 99 -2.78 12.28 0.25
CA ASN A 99 -1.77 11.76 -0.66
C ASN A 99 -2.33 11.64 -2.08
N VAL A 100 -1.67 12.34 -3.00
CA VAL A 100 -2.03 12.42 -4.42
C VAL A 100 -1.53 11.18 -5.15
N PHE A 101 -2.33 10.64 -6.07
CA PHE A 101 -1.92 9.55 -6.96
C PHE A 101 -1.05 10.10 -8.09
N GLN A 102 0.02 9.40 -8.44
CA GLN A 102 0.95 9.77 -9.50
C GLN A 102 0.25 10.05 -10.84
N LYS A 103 0.56 11.19 -11.46
CA LYS A 103 0.01 11.60 -12.76
C LYS A 103 1.11 11.82 -13.80
N ASP A 104 0.71 11.76 -15.07
CA ASP A 104 1.54 12.17 -16.20
C ASP A 104 1.52 13.71 -16.39
N LEU A 105 2.24 14.19 -17.39
CA LEU A 105 2.28 15.63 -17.74
C LEU A 105 0.90 16.19 -18.17
N ASN A 106 -0.04 15.33 -18.53
CA ASN A 106 -1.40 15.69 -18.92
C ASN A 106 -2.41 15.56 -17.76
N ASN A 107 -1.94 15.29 -16.54
CA ASN A 107 -2.75 15.02 -15.34
C ASN A 107 -3.59 13.74 -15.38
N ASN A 108 -3.27 12.80 -16.27
CA ASN A 108 -3.88 11.48 -16.22
C ASN A 108 -3.16 10.61 -15.19
N PRO A 109 -3.88 9.79 -14.41
CA PRO A 109 -3.27 8.76 -13.57
C PRO A 109 -2.30 7.90 -14.38
N PHE A 110 -1.13 7.61 -13.81
CA PHE A 110 -0.10 6.85 -14.50
C PHE A 110 0.70 5.98 -13.53
N ILE A 111 1.01 4.76 -13.97
CA ILE A 111 1.94 3.87 -13.27
C ILE A 111 3.27 3.90 -14.04
N SER A 112 4.33 4.38 -13.37
CA SER A 112 5.63 4.45 -14.02
C SER A 112 6.21 3.07 -14.35
N ARG A 113 6.92 2.97 -15.48
CA ARG A 113 7.71 1.78 -15.83
C ARG A 113 8.68 1.39 -14.70
N GLN A 114 9.20 2.37 -13.98
CA GLN A 114 10.09 2.15 -12.84
C GLN A 114 9.36 1.45 -11.70
N CYS A 115 8.09 1.78 -11.44
CA CYS A 115 7.30 1.09 -10.41
C CYS A 115 7.17 -0.41 -10.71
N ILE A 116 6.86 -0.77 -11.96
CA ILE A 116 6.75 -2.18 -12.38
C ILE A 116 8.11 -2.90 -12.29
N LYS A 117 9.18 -2.27 -12.79
CA LYS A 117 10.54 -2.81 -12.67
C LYS A 117 10.97 -2.97 -11.21
N ASP A 118 10.65 -2.03 -10.34
CA ASP A 118 10.95 -2.10 -8.93
C ASP A 118 10.25 -3.31 -8.29
N VAL A 119 9.00 -3.61 -8.64
CA VAL A 119 8.31 -4.83 -8.18
C VAL A 119 9.06 -6.09 -8.61
N PHE A 120 9.47 -6.19 -9.88
CA PHE A 120 10.22 -7.35 -10.39
C PHE A 120 11.58 -7.47 -9.71
N LYS A 121 12.29 -6.35 -9.56
CA LYS A 121 13.59 -6.25 -8.88
C LYS A 121 13.47 -6.74 -7.44
N LYS A 122 12.44 -6.29 -6.75
CA LYS A 122 12.19 -6.61 -5.35
C LYS A 122 11.81 -8.08 -5.19
N ALA A 123 11.05 -8.66 -6.10
CA ALA A 123 10.80 -10.10 -6.11
C ALA A 123 12.09 -10.93 -6.28
N LEU A 124 12.99 -10.53 -7.19
CA LEU A 124 14.29 -11.20 -7.36
C LEU A 124 15.17 -11.08 -6.11
N LEU A 125 15.25 -9.88 -5.54
CA LEU A 125 16.00 -9.64 -4.30
C LEU A 125 15.42 -10.43 -3.12
N TYR A 126 14.10 -10.50 -3.00
CA TYR A 126 13.43 -11.32 -1.99
C TYR A 126 13.87 -12.77 -2.09
N LYS A 127 13.81 -13.36 -3.29
CA LYS A 127 14.20 -14.76 -3.48
C LYS A 127 15.66 -15.00 -3.15
N TYR A 128 16.54 -14.08 -3.56
CA TYR A 128 17.96 -14.15 -3.26
C TYR A 128 18.23 -14.14 -1.74
N ILE A 129 17.60 -13.21 -1.01
CA ILE A 129 17.75 -13.09 0.45
C ILE A 129 17.14 -14.31 1.16
N GLN A 130 16.02 -14.83 0.68
CA GLN A 130 15.40 -16.05 1.21
C GLN A 130 16.32 -17.26 1.11
N GLY A 131 17.13 -17.36 0.04
CA GLY A 131 18.17 -18.39 -0.08
C GLY A 131 19.36 -18.21 0.86
N ARG A 132 19.47 -17.04 1.52
CA ARG A 132 20.60 -16.62 2.37
C ARG A 132 20.14 -16.01 3.68
N THR A 133 19.01 -16.48 4.21
CA THR A 133 18.35 -15.88 5.37
C THR A 133 19.26 -15.80 6.60
N ALA A 134 20.09 -16.82 6.84
CA ALA A 134 21.04 -16.82 7.95
C ALA A 134 22.10 -15.72 7.82
N GLU A 135 22.72 -15.59 6.63
CA GLU A 135 23.70 -14.54 6.34
C GLU A 135 23.08 -13.15 6.47
N PHE A 136 21.86 -12.98 5.96
CA PHE A 136 21.10 -11.75 6.06
C PHE A 136 20.82 -11.37 7.52
N ASN A 137 20.43 -12.32 8.36
CA ASN A 137 20.14 -12.04 9.77
C ASN A 137 21.38 -11.76 10.62
N ASP A 138 22.52 -12.41 10.33
CA ASP A 138 23.79 -12.06 10.94
C ASP A 138 24.21 -10.62 10.58
N PHE A 139 24.04 -10.24 9.31
CA PHE A 139 24.30 -8.88 8.84
C PHE A 139 23.38 -7.86 9.54
N VAL A 140 22.07 -8.11 9.56
CA VAL A 140 21.09 -7.24 10.24
C VAL A 140 21.43 -7.08 11.73
N GLY A 141 21.77 -8.18 12.41
CA GLY A 141 22.13 -8.14 13.82
C GLY A 141 23.33 -7.22 14.09
N LYS A 142 24.36 -7.28 13.24
CA LYS A 142 25.54 -6.40 13.31
C LYS A 142 25.19 -4.94 13.08
N GLU A 143 24.36 -4.64 12.08
CA GLU A 143 23.91 -3.26 11.81
C GLU A 143 23.09 -2.70 12.98
N LEU A 144 22.16 -3.48 13.54
CA LEU A 144 21.37 -3.06 14.70
C LEU A 144 22.22 -2.84 15.95
N ASN A 145 23.25 -3.68 16.17
CA ASN A 145 24.21 -3.48 17.25
C ASN A 145 24.99 -2.16 17.08
N SER A 146 25.41 -1.85 15.85
CA SER A 146 26.11 -0.60 15.53
C SER A 146 25.23 0.63 15.81
N ILE A 147 23.97 0.59 15.38
CA ILE A 147 22.99 1.67 15.62
C ILE A 147 22.74 1.85 17.11
N GLU A 148 22.55 0.76 17.85
CA GLU A 148 22.36 0.79 19.31
C GLU A 148 23.56 1.47 20.01
N GLN A 149 24.78 1.07 19.65
CA GLN A 149 26.00 1.66 20.19
C GLN A 149 26.08 3.16 19.89
N GLU A 150 25.81 3.57 18.65
CA GLU A 150 25.79 4.99 18.29
C GLU A 150 24.77 5.77 19.11
N LEU A 151 23.51 5.30 19.14
CA LEU A 151 22.42 5.97 19.84
C LEU A 151 22.71 6.08 21.35
N SER A 152 23.32 5.06 21.96
CA SER A 152 23.69 5.06 23.38
C SER A 152 24.73 6.13 23.74
N CYS A 153 25.54 6.58 22.76
CA CYS A 153 26.56 7.61 22.97
C CYS A 153 25.97 9.05 22.94
N ILE A 154 24.74 9.23 22.47
CA ILE A 154 24.13 10.54 22.30
C ILE A 154 23.44 10.97 23.60
N LYS A 155 24.10 11.84 24.37
CA LYS A 155 23.54 12.37 25.64
C LYS A 155 22.44 13.42 25.45
N ASN A 156 22.43 14.12 24.30
CA ASN A 156 21.43 15.16 24.03
C ASN A 156 20.14 14.52 23.49
N MET A 157 19.03 14.69 24.21
CA MET A 157 17.75 14.05 23.86
C MET A 157 17.17 14.53 22.51
N SER A 158 17.36 15.80 22.16
CA SER A 158 16.88 16.33 20.86
C SER A 158 17.65 15.70 19.70
N THR A 159 18.98 15.62 19.83
CA THR A 159 19.84 14.95 18.85
C THR A 159 19.53 13.46 18.77
N TYR A 160 19.33 12.80 19.92
CA TYR A 160 18.96 11.39 19.99
C TYR A 160 17.66 11.13 19.21
N ASN A 161 16.60 11.89 19.49
CA ASN A 161 15.31 11.74 18.83
C ASN A 161 15.39 12.00 17.32
N THR A 162 16.15 13.02 16.91
CA THR A 162 16.38 13.33 15.50
C THR A 162 17.09 12.18 14.80
N ARG A 163 18.14 11.63 15.44
CA ARG A 163 18.92 10.52 14.89
C ARG A 163 18.12 9.22 14.83
N GLN A 164 17.39 8.88 15.89
CA GLN A 164 16.50 7.72 15.94
C GLN A 164 15.42 7.80 14.85
N THR A 165 14.82 8.97 14.64
CA THR A 165 13.84 9.19 13.57
C THR A 165 14.46 8.98 12.18
N SER A 166 15.68 9.47 11.96
CA SER A 166 16.39 9.27 10.70
C SER A 166 16.67 7.79 10.41
N TYR A 167 17.10 7.01 11.41
CA TYR A 167 17.23 5.56 11.27
C TYR A 167 15.90 4.89 10.94
N ARG A 168 14.84 5.20 11.71
CA ARG A 168 13.51 4.63 11.48
C ARG A 168 13.04 4.82 10.03
N GLN A 169 13.34 5.95 9.41
CA GLN A 169 12.94 6.24 8.03
C GLN A 169 13.77 5.50 6.97
N ASN A 170 15.03 5.18 7.25
CA ASN A 170 15.98 4.71 6.22
C ASN A 170 16.52 3.29 6.44
N ILE A 171 16.26 2.68 7.60
CA ILE A 171 16.92 1.43 8.03
C ILE A 171 16.76 0.30 7.02
N PHE A 172 15.55 0.07 6.48
CA PHE A 172 15.32 -1.02 5.54
C PHE A 172 16.02 -0.81 4.20
N LYS A 173 16.08 0.44 3.73
CA LYS A 173 16.86 0.78 2.55
C LYS A 173 18.34 0.52 2.80
N SER A 174 18.87 1.00 3.93
CA SER A 174 20.27 0.84 4.32
C SER A 174 20.67 -0.63 4.46
N ILE A 175 19.86 -1.43 5.17
CA ILE A 175 20.10 -2.86 5.37
C ILE A 175 20.19 -3.59 4.03
N LEU A 176 19.23 -3.36 3.13
CA LEU A 176 19.21 -4.01 1.83
C LEU A 176 20.37 -3.54 0.95
N GLU A 177 20.63 -2.24 0.87
CA GLU A 177 21.72 -1.70 0.05
C GLU A 177 23.08 -2.21 0.52
N SER A 178 23.33 -2.21 1.84
CA SER A 178 24.59 -2.69 2.42
C SER A 178 24.76 -4.21 2.28
N PHE A 179 23.70 -5.00 2.48
CA PHE A 179 23.75 -6.45 2.28
C PHE A 179 24.05 -6.81 0.80
N LEU A 180 23.60 -5.99 -0.14
CA LEU A 180 23.75 -6.19 -1.57
C LEU A 180 25.04 -5.59 -2.16
N VAL A 181 25.98 -5.10 -1.34
CA VAL A 181 27.26 -4.54 -1.84
C VAL A 181 28.08 -5.59 -2.61
N ASN A 182 27.99 -6.86 -2.20
CA ASN A 182 28.70 -7.98 -2.82
C ASN A 182 27.73 -9.03 -3.37
N ILE A 183 26.76 -8.62 -4.18
CA ILE A 183 25.86 -9.57 -4.87
C ILE A 183 26.66 -10.55 -5.72
N ASP A 184 26.18 -11.80 -5.76
CA ASP A 184 26.77 -12.78 -6.66
C ASP A 184 26.52 -12.40 -8.15
N LYS A 185 27.30 -13.05 -9.01
CA LYS A 185 27.23 -12.82 -10.45
C LYS A 185 25.83 -13.14 -11.01
N SER A 186 25.16 -14.17 -10.49
CA SER A 186 23.85 -14.60 -10.99
C SER A 186 22.77 -13.54 -10.77
N LEU A 187 22.68 -13.00 -9.55
CA LEU A 187 21.74 -11.92 -9.23
C LEU A 187 22.10 -10.64 -9.98
N SER A 188 23.39 -10.31 -10.09
CA SER A 188 23.84 -9.14 -10.85
C SER A 188 23.39 -9.20 -12.32
N GLU A 189 23.52 -10.37 -12.95
CA GLU A 189 23.03 -10.60 -14.32
C GLU A 189 21.51 -10.45 -14.42
N ASP A 190 20.73 -11.04 -13.50
CA ASP A 190 19.26 -10.91 -13.48
C ASP A 190 18.82 -9.44 -13.34
N LEU A 191 19.48 -8.68 -12.46
CA LEU A 191 19.21 -7.25 -12.27
C LEU A 191 19.56 -6.44 -13.53
N GLN A 192 20.69 -6.74 -14.18
CA GLN A 192 21.04 -6.09 -15.46
C GLN A 192 20.04 -6.43 -16.58
N SER A 193 19.61 -7.68 -16.68
CA SER A 193 18.57 -8.09 -17.64
C SER A 193 17.26 -7.34 -17.39
N LEU A 194 16.85 -7.19 -16.13
CA LEU A 194 15.65 -6.46 -15.77
C LEU A 194 15.71 -4.97 -16.12
N GLU A 195 16.86 -4.31 -15.94
CA GLU A 195 17.02 -2.90 -16.31
C GLU A 195 16.81 -2.69 -17.83
N ASN A 196 17.17 -3.67 -18.65
CA ASN A 196 17.03 -3.63 -20.12
C ASN A 196 15.64 -4.02 -20.65
N LEU A 197 14.77 -4.54 -19.79
CA LEU A 197 13.36 -4.79 -20.09
C LEU A 197 12.68 -3.44 -20.42
N ASP A 198 11.97 -3.33 -21.54
CA ASP A 198 11.12 -2.16 -21.78
C ASP A 198 9.67 -2.50 -21.45
N VAL A 199 9.02 -1.60 -20.70
CA VAL A 199 7.64 -1.74 -20.23
C VAL A 199 6.89 -0.49 -20.61
N SER A 200 5.86 -0.66 -21.43
CA SER A 200 4.93 0.42 -21.79
C SER A 200 3.51 0.04 -21.40
N ILE A 201 2.69 1.04 -21.08
CA ILE A 201 1.26 0.88 -20.80
C ILE A 201 0.51 1.26 -22.07
N ASP A 202 -0.38 0.38 -22.52
CA ASP A 202 -1.00 0.44 -23.86
C ASP A 202 -1.99 1.62 -23.99
N MET A 203 -2.65 2.00 -22.89
CA MET A 203 -3.60 3.12 -22.85
C MET A 203 -3.47 3.96 -21.57
N PRO A 204 -3.68 5.29 -21.65
CA PRO A 204 -3.67 6.14 -20.46
C PRO A 204 -4.82 5.77 -19.53
N ILE A 205 -4.54 5.72 -18.24
CA ILE A 205 -5.55 5.46 -17.22
C ILE A 205 -6.37 6.73 -17.04
N LYS A 206 -7.70 6.61 -17.13
CA LYS A 206 -8.61 7.75 -17.04
C LYS A 206 -8.80 8.22 -15.60
N LEU A 207 -9.03 9.52 -15.41
CA LEU A 207 -9.35 10.14 -14.11
C LEU A 207 -10.58 9.52 -13.43
N GLU A 208 -11.56 9.02 -14.21
CA GLU A 208 -12.75 8.34 -13.68
C GLU A 208 -12.44 7.08 -12.87
N ASN A 209 -11.26 6.49 -13.07
CA ASN A 209 -10.76 5.35 -12.31
C ASN A 209 -10.14 5.75 -10.97
N LEU A 210 -10.00 7.05 -10.67
CA LEU A 210 -9.58 7.50 -9.35
C LEU A 210 -10.74 7.44 -8.36
N CYS A 211 -10.41 7.07 -7.14
CA CYS A 211 -11.27 7.08 -5.97
C CYS A 211 -10.47 7.58 -4.77
N LEU A 212 -11.16 8.00 -3.72
CA LEU A 212 -10.50 8.38 -2.47
C LEU A 212 -10.76 7.33 -1.40
N HIS A 213 -9.66 6.83 -0.83
CA HIS A 213 -9.70 5.86 0.24
C HIS A 213 -9.17 6.45 1.54
N ARG A 214 -9.84 6.12 2.64
CA ARG A 214 -9.32 6.34 3.98
C ARG A 214 -8.50 5.13 4.38
N VAL A 215 -7.19 5.30 4.50
CA VAL A 215 -6.22 4.23 4.76
C VAL A 215 -5.59 4.44 6.14
N GLY A 216 -5.39 3.37 6.89
CA GLY A 216 -4.62 3.42 8.13
C GLY A 216 -3.90 2.10 8.41
N ASN A 217 -3.09 2.09 9.47
CA ASN A 217 -2.37 0.91 9.91
C ASN A 217 -3.20 0.14 10.92
N LEU A 218 -3.16 -1.19 10.85
CA LEU A 218 -3.86 -2.04 11.81
C LEU A 218 -3.01 -2.20 13.07
N SER A 219 -3.59 -1.90 14.23
CA SER A 219 -2.91 -2.02 15.52
C SER A 219 -3.84 -2.59 16.58
N GLY A 220 -3.42 -3.67 17.25
CA GLY A 220 -4.15 -4.30 18.35
C GLY A 220 -5.61 -4.68 18.02
N TYR A 221 -6.25 -5.33 19.00
CA TYR A 221 -7.66 -5.68 18.93
C TYR A 221 -8.32 -5.43 20.27
N LYS A 222 -9.39 -4.62 20.30
CA LYS A 222 -10.09 -4.27 21.54
C LYS A 222 -11.57 -4.06 21.29
N ASN A 223 -12.42 -4.56 22.19
CA ASN A 223 -13.88 -4.41 22.12
C ASN A 223 -14.47 -4.89 20.78
N SER A 224 -14.04 -6.06 20.33
CA SER A 224 -14.46 -6.67 19.07
C SER A 224 -14.17 -5.81 17.81
N LYS A 225 -13.10 -5.00 17.83
CA LYS A 225 -12.67 -4.14 16.70
C LYS A 225 -11.15 -4.00 16.66
N PHE A 226 -10.59 -3.94 15.45
CA PHE A 226 -9.22 -3.48 15.23
C PHE A 226 -9.09 -1.99 15.57
N GLN A 227 -7.98 -1.59 16.19
CA GLN A 227 -7.64 -0.18 16.29
C GLN A 227 -6.89 0.23 15.02
N VAL A 228 -7.33 1.31 14.40
CA VAL A 228 -6.71 1.82 13.17
C VAL A 228 -6.00 3.12 13.51
N THR A 229 -4.70 3.17 13.29
CA THR A 229 -3.85 4.35 13.54
C THR A 229 -3.38 4.96 12.22
N ASP A 230 -2.75 6.14 12.31
CA ASP A 230 -2.03 6.75 11.18
C ASP A 230 -2.92 6.93 9.94
N ILE A 231 -4.13 7.45 10.19
CA ILE A 231 -5.20 7.56 9.19
C ILE A 231 -4.88 8.67 8.19
N THR A 232 -4.78 8.30 6.92
CA THR A 232 -4.56 9.19 5.78
C THR A 232 -5.69 9.07 4.76
N GLN A 233 -5.85 10.08 3.90
CA GLN A 233 -6.69 10.04 2.71
C GLN A 233 -5.79 9.87 1.48
N GLN A 234 -5.99 8.80 0.71
CA GLN A 234 -5.16 8.47 -0.44
C GLN A 234 -6.00 8.41 -1.71
N GLU A 235 -5.58 9.13 -2.75
CA GLU A 235 -6.11 8.93 -4.09
C GLU A 235 -5.65 7.56 -4.60
N CYS A 236 -6.57 6.68 -4.94
CA CYS A 236 -6.27 5.34 -5.43
C CYS A 236 -6.90 5.10 -6.80
N LEU A 237 -6.30 4.23 -7.60
CA LEU A 237 -7.03 3.56 -8.67
C LEU A 237 -8.06 2.61 -8.05
N LYS A 238 -9.28 2.59 -8.60
CA LYS A 238 -10.36 1.70 -8.17
C LYS A 238 -10.00 0.24 -8.41
N GLN A 239 -10.52 -0.63 -7.55
CA GLN A 239 -10.59 -2.06 -7.85
C GLN A 239 -11.32 -2.30 -9.19
N ASN A 240 -10.99 -3.40 -9.85
CA ASN A 240 -11.40 -3.79 -11.20
C ASN A 240 -10.92 -2.87 -12.33
N THR A 241 -10.02 -1.92 -12.05
CA THR A 241 -9.32 -1.19 -13.12
C THR A 241 -8.42 -2.19 -13.87
N SER A 242 -8.53 -2.20 -15.21
CA SER A 242 -7.68 -3.03 -16.07
C SER A 242 -6.53 -2.18 -16.62
N ILE A 243 -5.31 -2.71 -16.54
CA ILE A 243 -4.09 -2.08 -17.05
C ILE A 243 -3.42 -3.07 -17.98
N LYS A 244 -3.30 -2.70 -19.26
CA LYS A 244 -2.60 -3.50 -20.25
C LYS A 244 -1.18 -2.99 -20.42
N MET A 245 -0.22 -3.88 -20.22
CA MET A 245 1.21 -3.59 -20.35
C MET A 245 1.80 -4.35 -21.53
N ASN A 246 2.56 -3.66 -22.36
CA ASN A 246 3.37 -4.28 -23.41
C ASN A 246 4.80 -4.40 -22.90
N ILE A 247 5.35 -5.61 -22.98
CA ILE A 247 6.74 -5.86 -22.63
C ILE A 247 7.53 -6.09 -23.90
N THR A 248 8.60 -5.31 -24.06
CA THR A 248 9.55 -5.46 -25.14
C THR A 248 10.88 -5.90 -24.57
N PHE A 249 11.39 -7.01 -25.10
CA PHE A 249 12.70 -7.50 -24.73
C PHE A 249 13.74 -6.94 -25.68
N ASN A 250 14.63 -6.11 -25.16
CA ASN A 250 15.84 -5.75 -25.88
C ASN A 250 16.83 -6.92 -25.77
N LYS A 251 17.53 -7.22 -26.88
CA LYS A 251 18.37 -8.42 -27.11
C LYS A 251 19.24 -8.82 -25.90
N CYS A 252 19.58 -10.12 -25.85
CA CYS A 252 20.29 -10.82 -24.78
C CYS A 252 21.38 -9.96 -24.10
N VAL A 253 21.27 -9.82 -22.77
CA VAL A 253 22.19 -9.06 -21.94
C VAL A 253 22.85 -10.03 -20.97
N ALA A 254 24.17 -9.95 -20.83
CA ALA A 254 24.97 -10.80 -19.95
C ALA A 254 24.77 -12.33 -20.18
N GLY A 255 24.58 -12.74 -21.44
CA GLY A 255 24.45 -14.17 -21.80
C GLY A 255 23.06 -14.78 -21.55
N LYS A 256 22.13 -14.04 -20.93
CA LYS A 256 20.72 -14.45 -20.80
C LYS A 256 19.89 -13.79 -21.89
N CYS A 257 19.17 -14.60 -22.67
CA CYS A 257 18.19 -14.08 -23.59
C CYS A 257 16.91 -13.76 -22.82
N ILE A 258 16.55 -12.48 -22.87
CA ILE A 258 15.34 -11.99 -22.24
C ILE A 258 14.20 -12.37 -23.19
N ASP A 259 13.48 -13.43 -22.85
CA ASP A 259 12.39 -13.98 -23.65
C ASP A 259 11.15 -14.24 -22.77
N SER A 260 10.16 -14.94 -23.31
CA SER A 260 8.95 -15.30 -22.55
C SER A 260 9.25 -16.18 -21.34
N GLN A 261 10.29 -17.04 -21.38
CA GLN A 261 10.65 -17.91 -20.26
C GLN A 261 11.27 -17.09 -19.12
N TYR A 262 12.10 -16.09 -19.45
CA TYR A 262 12.63 -15.17 -18.44
C TYR A 262 11.52 -14.35 -17.76
N LEU A 263 10.52 -13.93 -18.56
CA LEU A 263 9.34 -13.24 -18.03
C LEU A 263 8.54 -14.14 -17.10
N GLU A 264 8.25 -15.39 -17.47
CA GLU A 264 7.61 -16.38 -16.61
C GLU A 264 8.40 -16.61 -15.30
N TYR A 265 9.73 -16.70 -15.38
CA TYR A 265 10.60 -16.82 -14.21
C TYR A 265 10.44 -15.65 -13.24
N ILE A 266 10.50 -14.40 -13.71
CA ILE A 266 10.29 -13.21 -12.88
C ILE A 266 8.90 -13.25 -12.24
N LEU A 267 7.89 -13.61 -13.02
CA LEU A 267 6.49 -13.61 -12.57
C LEU A 267 6.23 -14.68 -11.50
N ASN A 268 6.95 -15.80 -11.56
CA ASN A 268 6.96 -16.78 -10.48
C ASN A 268 7.64 -16.26 -9.20
N GLN A 269 8.69 -15.45 -9.31
CA GLN A 269 9.30 -14.81 -8.14
C GLN A 269 8.34 -13.80 -7.49
N VAL A 270 7.64 -13.02 -8.31
CA VAL A 270 6.60 -12.09 -7.82
C VAL A 270 5.51 -12.87 -7.09
N LYS A 271 5.01 -13.96 -7.68
CA LYS A 271 4.00 -14.80 -7.05
C LYS A 271 4.44 -15.28 -5.66
N THR A 272 5.68 -15.73 -5.55
CA THR A 272 6.26 -16.17 -4.26
C THR A 272 6.22 -15.04 -3.22
N LEU A 273 6.73 -13.85 -3.56
CA LEU A 273 6.70 -12.68 -2.67
C LEU A 273 5.28 -12.32 -2.23
N VAL A 274 4.30 -12.36 -3.14
CA VAL A 274 2.91 -12.02 -2.83
C VAL A 274 2.24 -13.07 -1.94
N CYS A 275 2.46 -14.36 -2.19
CA CYS A 275 1.97 -15.44 -1.34
C CYS A 275 2.55 -15.34 0.09
N ASP A 276 3.84 -15.01 0.21
CA ASP A 276 4.49 -14.87 1.51
C ASP A 276 3.99 -13.61 2.26
N LYS A 277 3.73 -12.51 1.55
CA LYS A 277 3.03 -11.33 2.12
C LYS A 277 1.63 -11.69 2.62
N PHE A 278 0.84 -12.41 1.85
CA PHE A 278 -0.50 -12.81 2.27
C PHE A 278 -0.48 -13.71 3.51
N SER A 279 0.46 -14.66 3.54
CA SER A 279 0.67 -15.54 4.69
C SER A 279 1.08 -14.74 5.94
N PHE A 280 1.98 -13.76 5.79
CA PHE A 280 2.37 -12.86 6.85
C PHE A 280 1.18 -12.06 7.41
N ASP A 281 0.40 -11.42 6.54
CA ASP A 281 -0.78 -10.62 6.97
C ASP A 281 -1.79 -11.48 7.71
N LYS A 282 -2.12 -12.64 7.15
CA LYS A 282 -3.03 -13.62 7.76
C LYS A 282 -2.53 -14.03 9.15
N ASN A 283 -1.26 -14.39 9.28
CA ASN A 283 -0.68 -14.82 10.56
C ASN A 283 -0.65 -13.67 11.57
N TYR A 284 -0.34 -12.44 11.12
CA TYR A 284 -0.37 -11.26 11.98
C TYR A 284 -1.78 -11.01 12.53
N ILE A 285 -2.79 -11.02 11.65
CA ILE A 285 -4.20 -10.83 12.03
C ILE A 285 -4.64 -11.92 13.00
N ILE A 286 -4.34 -13.20 12.70
CA ILE A 286 -4.67 -14.32 13.59
C ILE A 286 -4.00 -14.16 14.96
N ARG A 287 -2.71 -13.80 15.00
CA ARG A 287 -2.00 -13.55 16.27
C ARG A 287 -2.64 -12.43 17.08
N VAL A 288 -3.00 -11.32 16.44
CA VAL A 288 -3.72 -10.20 17.08
C VAL A 288 -5.09 -10.64 17.60
N LEU A 289 -5.78 -11.52 16.90
CA LEU A 289 -7.06 -12.10 17.32
C LEU A 289 -6.92 -13.15 18.44
N MET A 290 -5.73 -13.72 18.65
CA MET A 290 -5.44 -14.74 19.66
C MET A 290 -4.85 -14.18 20.96
N ASP A 291 -4.43 -12.91 20.99
CA ASP A 291 -3.79 -12.29 22.15
C ASP A 291 -4.77 -12.15 23.34
N ASN A 292 -4.33 -12.55 24.55
CA ASN A 292 -5.08 -13.08 25.71
C ASN A 292 -6.19 -12.21 26.36
N ASN A 293 -6.63 -11.13 25.71
CA ASN A 293 -7.87 -10.40 26.03
C ASN A 293 -8.94 -10.63 24.95
N VAL A 294 -8.91 -11.79 24.30
CA VAL A 294 -9.87 -12.15 23.25
C VAL A 294 -11.26 -12.32 23.86
N ASP A 295 -12.21 -11.57 23.33
CA ASP A 295 -13.63 -11.71 23.64
C ASP A 295 -14.08 -13.17 23.38
N PRO A 296 -14.75 -13.86 24.33
CA PRO A 296 -15.27 -15.21 24.15
C PRO A 296 -16.10 -15.42 22.87
N GLY A 297 -16.72 -14.35 22.34
CA GLY A 297 -17.45 -14.36 21.07
C GLY A 297 -16.59 -14.62 19.85
N ILE A 298 -15.30 -14.24 19.86
CA ILE A 298 -14.35 -14.45 18.76
C ILE A 298 -13.77 -15.84 18.80
N LEU A 299 -13.50 -16.38 19.99
CA LEU A 299 -13.08 -17.77 20.16
C LEU A 299 -14.15 -18.72 19.58
N ASN A 300 -15.42 -18.42 19.84
CA ASN A 300 -16.54 -19.15 19.25
C ASN A 300 -16.65 -18.97 17.72
N ALA A 301 -16.43 -17.75 17.20
CA ALA A 301 -16.45 -17.51 15.77
C ALA A 301 -15.30 -18.21 15.02
N LEU A 302 -14.08 -18.15 15.56
CA LEU A 302 -12.92 -18.84 15.01
C LEU A 302 -13.10 -20.36 15.07
N ASN A 303 -13.73 -20.90 16.12
CA ASN A 303 -14.08 -22.32 16.19
C ASN A 303 -15.13 -22.73 15.15
N VAL A 304 -16.11 -21.86 14.86
CA VAL A 304 -17.08 -22.08 13.77
C VAL A 304 -16.39 -22.05 12.42
N VAL A 305 -15.47 -21.11 12.18
CA VAL A 305 -14.68 -21.02 10.94
C VAL A 305 -13.78 -22.23 10.78
N ASN A 306 -13.12 -22.66 11.86
CA ASN A 306 -12.29 -23.85 11.85
C ASN A 306 -13.14 -25.12 11.60
N GLY A 307 -14.38 -25.14 12.10
CA GLY A 307 -15.37 -26.16 11.75
C GLY A 307 -15.82 -26.10 10.29
N CYS A 308 -16.01 -24.90 9.72
CA CYS A 308 -16.34 -24.71 8.31
C CYS A 308 -15.17 -25.05 7.38
N ILE A 309 -13.92 -24.71 7.74
CA ILE A 309 -12.72 -25.05 6.98
C ILE A 309 -12.50 -26.56 7.02
N LYS A 310 -12.63 -27.21 8.18
CA LYS A 310 -12.60 -28.69 8.27
C LYS A 310 -13.72 -29.34 7.47
N ASN A 311 -14.90 -28.73 7.42
CA ASN A 311 -15.97 -29.20 6.55
C ASN A 311 -15.65 -28.99 5.08
N ILE A 312 -15.05 -27.87 4.66
CA ILE A 312 -14.60 -27.63 3.28
C ILE A 312 -13.49 -28.60 2.88
N GLU A 313 -12.56 -28.91 3.79
CA GLU A 313 -11.51 -29.91 3.59
C GLU A 313 -12.10 -31.33 3.47
N ASN A 314 -13.11 -31.67 4.27
CA ASN A 314 -13.85 -32.95 4.15
C ASN A 314 -14.80 -32.99 2.93
N ILE A 315 -15.22 -31.83 2.43
CA ILE A 315 -16.08 -31.67 1.25
C ILE A 315 -15.25 -31.74 -0.04
N ASN A 316 -13.96 -31.38 -0.02
CA ASN A 316 -13.07 -31.63 -1.16
C ASN A 316 -12.87 -33.13 -1.46
N ASP A 317 -13.08 -34.01 -0.47
CA ASP A 317 -13.14 -35.47 -0.68
C ASP A 317 -14.52 -35.96 -1.17
N GLN A 318 -15.55 -35.08 -1.22
CA GLN A 318 -16.93 -35.46 -1.55
C GLN A 318 -17.61 -34.63 -2.66
N ILE A 319 -17.04 -33.51 -3.14
CA ILE A 319 -17.55 -32.79 -4.32
C ILE A 319 -16.92 -33.39 -5.58
N ILE A 320 -17.27 -34.64 -5.83
CA ILE A 320 -17.73 -35.07 -7.14
C ILE A 320 -19.24 -35.23 -6.92
N ASP A 321 -20.03 -34.38 -7.57
CA ASP A 321 -21.50 -34.35 -7.59
C ASP A 321 -22.23 -33.26 -6.79
N SER A 322 -23.04 -32.55 -7.58
CA SER A 322 -24.24 -31.77 -7.25
C SER A 322 -24.10 -30.28 -6.95
N SER A 323 -24.66 -29.54 -7.89
CA SER A 323 -24.96 -28.12 -7.92
C SER A 323 -26.21 -27.76 -7.10
N HIS A 324 -26.21 -26.54 -6.55
CA HIS A 324 -27.35 -25.66 -6.19
C HIS A 324 -27.62 -25.37 -4.70
N ASN A 325 -27.83 -24.05 -4.49
CA ASN A 325 -28.58 -23.35 -3.46
C ASN A 325 -27.92 -23.08 -2.09
N ILE A 326 -27.42 -21.85 -1.94
CA ILE A 326 -27.27 -21.19 -0.64
C ILE A 326 -28.14 -19.93 -0.66
N THR A 327 -29.31 -20.01 -0.03
CA THR A 327 -30.08 -18.86 0.44
C THR A 327 -30.24 -18.98 1.95
N THR A 328 -30.34 -17.81 2.60
CA THR A 328 -30.71 -17.58 4.01
C THR A 328 -29.70 -17.91 5.11
N MET A 329 -28.97 -16.87 5.56
CA MET A 329 -28.71 -16.61 6.98
C MET A 329 -28.42 -15.11 7.18
N GLU A 330 -29.47 -14.29 7.09
CA GLU A 330 -29.42 -12.89 7.53
C GLU A 330 -30.13 -12.73 8.88
N ASN A 331 -29.57 -11.83 9.69
CA ASN A 331 -30.14 -11.27 10.93
C ASN A 331 -29.85 -12.01 12.24
N THR A 332 -28.56 -12.00 12.65
CA THR A 332 -28.14 -11.74 14.07
C THR A 332 -26.62 -11.67 14.27
N ARG A 333 -25.79 -11.91 13.24
CA ARG A 333 -24.32 -12.08 13.39
C ARG A 333 -23.47 -10.97 12.73
N LYS A 334 -23.74 -9.69 13.00
CA LYS A 334 -23.11 -8.57 12.26
C LYS A 334 -21.66 -8.22 12.66
N GLY A 335 -21.08 -8.85 13.68
CA GLY A 335 -19.70 -8.60 14.13
C GLY A 335 -18.68 -9.60 13.56
N SER A 336 -18.84 -10.88 13.85
CA SER A 336 -17.86 -11.92 13.54
C SER A 336 -17.78 -12.34 12.06
N LEU A 337 -18.86 -12.21 11.30
CA LEU A 337 -18.88 -12.55 9.86
C LEU A 337 -17.96 -11.64 9.02
N LYS A 338 -17.69 -10.41 9.48
CA LYS A 338 -16.89 -9.42 8.73
C LYS A 338 -15.38 -9.69 8.80
N GLU A 339 -14.90 -10.30 9.88
CA GLU A 339 -13.47 -10.63 10.07
C GLU A 339 -13.09 -11.92 9.34
N ILE A 340 -14.02 -12.87 9.28
CA ILE A 340 -13.96 -14.11 8.48
C ILE A 340 -13.83 -13.76 6.98
N GLN A 341 -14.51 -12.70 6.54
CA GLN A 341 -14.39 -12.22 5.16
C GLN A 341 -12.97 -11.78 4.80
N LEU A 342 -12.22 -11.17 5.73
CA LEU A 342 -10.83 -10.75 5.47
C LEU A 342 -9.91 -11.97 5.28
N ILE A 343 -10.00 -12.97 6.17
CA ILE A 343 -9.21 -14.21 6.05
C ILE A 343 -9.59 -14.98 4.77
N ASN A 344 -10.88 -15.06 4.46
CA ASN A 344 -11.36 -15.70 3.23
C ASN A 344 -10.89 -14.96 1.97
N TYR A 345 -10.87 -13.63 2.01
CA TYR A 345 -10.31 -12.81 0.94
C TYR A 345 -8.82 -13.13 0.72
N TYR A 346 -8.01 -13.16 1.79
CA TYR A 346 -6.60 -13.56 1.70
C TYR A 346 -6.43 -14.97 1.11
N ASN A 347 -7.24 -15.94 1.54
CA ASN A 347 -7.20 -17.30 0.99
C ASN A 347 -7.56 -17.32 -0.51
N SER A 348 -8.57 -16.55 -0.94
CA SER A 348 -8.94 -16.46 -2.36
C SER A 348 -7.89 -15.78 -3.23
N ALA A 349 -7.12 -14.83 -2.66
CA ALA A 349 -6.09 -14.13 -3.39
C ALA A 349 -4.79 -14.94 -3.57
N ILE A 350 -4.56 -15.98 -2.75
CA ILE A 350 -3.36 -16.84 -2.85
C ILE A 350 -3.39 -17.75 -4.09
N SER A 351 -4.56 -18.08 -4.64
CA SER A 351 -4.69 -19.00 -5.78
C SER A 351 -4.33 -18.39 -7.15
N ASP A 352 -4.28 -17.06 -7.26
CA ASP A 352 -4.03 -16.35 -8.51
C ASP A 352 -2.59 -15.81 -8.62
N VAL A 353 -2.08 -15.65 -9.85
CA VAL A 353 -0.81 -14.93 -10.10
C VAL A 353 -1.05 -13.45 -9.89
N ASN A 354 -0.70 -12.95 -8.70
CA ASN A 354 -0.92 -11.58 -8.29
C ASN A 354 0.41 -10.80 -8.20
N PHE A 355 0.36 -9.49 -8.50
CA PHE A 355 1.43 -8.53 -8.22
C PHE A 355 1.13 -7.70 -7.00
N LEU A 356 2.17 -7.29 -6.27
CA LEU A 356 2.08 -6.21 -5.29
C LEU A 356 2.43 -4.88 -5.97
N ILE A 357 1.50 -3.92 -6.02
CA ILE A 357 1.77 -2.56 -6.48
C ILE A 357 1.82 -1.63 -5.26
N CYS A 358 3.02 -1.23 -4.87
CA CYS A 358 3.27 -0.31 -3.76
C CYS A 358 4.57 0.47 -3.97
N SER A 359 4.88 1.38 -3.04
CA SER A 359 6.09 2.20 -3.13
C SER A 359 7.35 1.35 -2.94
N ASN A 360 8.48 1.77 -3.54
CA ASN A 360 9.77 1.09 -3.36
C ASN A 360 10.22 1.06 -1.89
N CYS A 361 9.84 2.06 -1.09
CA CYS A 361 10.10 2.07 0.36
C CYS A 361 9.32 0.96 1.07
N ASP A 362 8.03 0.81 0.75
CA ASP A 362 7.19 -0.27 1.30
C ASP A 362 7.74 -1.65 0.90
N LEU A 363 8.23 -1.81 -0.34
CA LEU A 363 8.87 -3.06 -0.79
C LEU A 363 10.17 -3.36 -0.02
N ASN A 364 11.01 -2.35 0.25
CA ASN A 364 12.22 -2.52 1.06
C ASN A 364 11.88 -3.01 2.48
N GLN A 365 10.92 -2.34 3.11
CA GLN A 365 10.45 -2.69 4.44
C GLN A 365 9.87 -4.10 4.46
N LEU A 366 9.03 -4.44 3.48
CA LEU A 366 8.41 -5.74 3.36
C LEU A 366 9.44 -6.87 3.26
N ILE A 367 10.34 -6.79 2.28
CA ILE A 367 11.36 -7.83 2.04
C ILE A 367 12.22 -8.04 3.28
N SER A 368 12.66 -6.94 3.89
CA SER A 368 13.49 -7.00 5.08
C SER A 368 12.78 -7.75 6.20
N ILE A 369 11.53 -7.39 6.50
CA ILE A 369 10.78 -7.99 7.61
C ILE A 369 10.41 -9.45 7.32
N LEU A 370 10.04 -9.79 6.08
CA LEU A 370 9.75 -11.19 5.71
C LEU A 370 10.98 -12.10 5.85
N CYS A 371 12.19 -11.54 5.72
CA CYS A 371 13.44 -12.28 5.82
C CYS A 371 14.14 -12.12 7.18
N MET A 372 13.64 -11.28 8.09
CA MET A 372 14.23 -11.07 9.41
C MET A 372 13.70 -12.08 10.42
N GLU A 373 14.59 -12.58 11.27
CA GLU A 373 14.25 -13.33 12.46
C GLU A 373 13.52 -12.46 13.47
N LYS A 374 12.66 -13.09 14.29
CA LYS A 374 11.86 -12.39 15.29
C LYS A 374 12.70 -11.60 16.29
N SER A 375 13.85 -12.12 16.69
CA SER A 375 14.84 -11.44 17.55
C SER A 375 15.30 -10.09 16.98
N ASN A 376 15.64 -10.06 15.69
CA ASN A 376 16.04 -8.84 14.99
C ASN A 376 14.87 -7.84 14.85
N ILE A 377 13.66 -8.33 14.56
CA ILE A 377 12.45 -7.49 14.50
C ILE A 377 12.15 -6.87 15.87
N ASP A 378 12.27 -7.65 16.94
CA ASP A 378 12.01 -7.19 18.31
C ASP A 378 13.04 -6.14 18.73
N LYS A 379 14.33 -6.39 18.45
CA LYS A 379 15.39 -5.41 18.68
C LYS A 379 15.16 -4.11 17.90
N LEU A 380 14.75 -4.21 16.65
CA LEU A 380 14.48 -3.04 15.80
C LEU A 380 13.26 -2.23 16.31
N ASN A 381 12.21 -2.91 16.79
CA ASN A 381 11.07 -2.26 17.44
C ASN A 381 11.47 -1.55 18.74
N GLU A 382 12.28 -2.17 19.59
CA GLU A 382 12.77 -1.59 20.83
C GLU A 382 13.62 -0.34 20.56
N LEU A 383 14.62 -0.48 19.68
CA LEU A 383 15.58 0.59 19.36
C LEU A 383 14.92 1.80 18.69
N LEU A 384 13.99 1.60 17.77
CA LEU A 384 13.51 2.67 16.87
C LEU A 384 12.07 3.09 17.10
N CYS A 385 11.25 2.27 17.74
CA CYS A 385 9.82 2.52 17.90
C CYS A 385 9.36 2.61 19.37
N GLY A 386 10.14 2.08 20.32
CA GLY A 386 9.78 2.05 21.75
C GLY A 386 8.48 1.30 22.05
N LYS A 387 7.98 0.51 21.10
CA LYS A 387 6.72 -0.25 21.17
C LYS A 387 6.87 -1.57 20.44
N ASN A 388 6.52 -2.66 21.12
CA ASN A 388 6.57 -4.00 20.55
C ASN A 388 5.62 -4.12 19.33
N ASN A 389 6.07 -4.85 18.32
CA ASN A 389 5.33 -5.17 17.08
C ASN A 389 4.88 -3.95 16.24
N LYS A 390 5.35 -2.72 16.50
CA LYS A 390 4.92 -1.52 15.73
C LYS A 390 5.24 -1.66 14.25
N ILE A 391 6.41 -2.17 13.92
CA ILE A 391 6.87 -2.29 12.52
C ILE A 391 6.13 -3.37 11.74
N GLU A 392 5.82 -4.50 12.38
CA GLU A 392 4.95 -5.53 11.80
C GLU A 392 3.52 -4.99 11.61
N SER A 393 3.03 -4.17 12.54
CA SER A 393 1.70 -3.54 12.44
C SER A 393 1.62 -2.53 11.28
N ASP A 394 2.70 -1.78 11.03
CA ASP A 394 2.76 -0.80 9.96
C ASP A 394 2.82 -1.45 8.56
N LEU A 395 3.20 -2.74 8.46
CA LEU A 395 3.11 -3.52 7.21
C LEU A 395 1.68 -3.95 6.85
N VAL A 396 0.81 -4.08 7.85
CA VAL A 396 -0.58 -4.49 7.68
C VAL A 396 -1.43 -3.23 7.54
N LYS A 397 -1.46 -2.70 6.32
CA LYS A 397 -2.29 -1.54 5.96
C LYS A 397 -3.72 -2.00 5.70
N VAL A 398 -4.70 -1.19 6.11
CA VAL A 398 -6.13 -1.44 5.89
C VAL A 398 -6.82 -0.16 5.40
N SER A 399 -7.62 -0.27 4.35
CA SER A 399 -8.59 0.74 3.94
C SER A 399 -9.90 0.58 4.70
N LEU A 400 -10.63 1.67 4.85
CA LEU A 400 -11.93 1.73 5.53
C LEU A 400 -13.05 2.06 4.53
N GLU A 401 -14.01 1.16 4.37
CA GLU A 401 -15.23 1.37 3.59
C GLU A 401 -16.44 1.62 4.50
N LYS A 402 -17.56 2.08 3.90
CA LYS A 402 -18.84 2.26 4.59
C LYS A 402 -19.19 1.00 5.39
N GLY A 403 -19.10 1.09 6.71
CA GLY A 403 -19.39 -0.03 7.63
C GLY A 403 -18.20 -0.59 8.42
N ASN A 404 -17.05 0.10 8.45
CA ASN A 404 -15.85 -0.22 9.25
C ASN A 404 -15.22 -1.58 8.93
N ILE A 405 -15.39 -2.10 7.71
CA ILE A 405 -14.74 -3.35 7.32
C ILE A 405 -13.34 -3.01 6.81
N PRO A 406 -12.27 -3.49 7.47
CA PRO A 406 -10.91 -3.35 6.95
C PRO A 406 -10.74 -4.24 5.72
N TYR A 407 -10.19 -3.68 4.64
CA TYR A 407 -9.73 -4.44 3.46
C TYR A 407 -8.34 -3.95 3.07
N SER A 408 -7.59 -4.75 2.31
CA SER A 408 -6.21 -4.39 1.97
C SER A 408 -6.16 -3.19 1.00
N PRO A 409 -5.46 -2.10 1.33
CA PRO A 409 -5.20 -0.95 0.47
C PRO A 409 -3.97 -1.18 -0.41
N ILE A 410 -3.30 -2.33 -0.28
CA ILE A 410 -2.14 -2.64 -1.08
C ILE A 410 -2.65 -3.18 -2.40
N GLY A 411 -2.24 -2.56 -3.49
CA GLY A 411 -2.72 -2.91 -4.81
C GLY A 411 -2.30 -4.31 -5.20
N PHE A 412 -3.26 -5.16 -5.53
CA PHE A 412 -3.00 -6.46 -6.13
C PHE A 412 -3.43 -6.43 -7.59
N ALA A 413 -2.62 -7.00 -8.48
CA ALA A 413 -3.03 -7.16 -9.87
C ALA A 413 -2.91 -8.61 -10.32
N LYS A 414 -3.99 -9.20 -10.85
CA LYS A 414 -3.96 -10.53 -11.47
C LYS A 414 -3.40 -10.45 -12.88
N VAL A 415 -2.51 -11.36 -13.22
CA VAL A 415 -1.95 -11.51 -14.58
C VAL A 415 -2.75 -12.49 -15.41
N SER A 416 -3.12 -12.07 -16.63
CA SER A 416 -3.55 -12.96 -17.71
C SER A 416 -2.55 -12.90 -18.86
N TYR A 417 -2.17 -14.05 -19.42
CA TYR A 417 -1.24 -14.19 -20.55
C TYR A 417 -1.96 -14.63 -21.82
#